data_AF-A0A7S2TEV6-F1
#
_entry.id   AF-A0A7S2TEV6-F1
#
_cell.length_a   1.000
_cell.length_b   1.000
_cell.length_c   1.000
_cell.angle_alpha   90.00
_cell.angle_beta   90.00
_cell.angle_gamma   90.00
#
_symmetry.space_group_name_H-M   'P 1'
#
loop_
_entity.id
_entity.type
_entity.pdbx_description
1 polymer ?
#
loop_
_entity_poly.entity_id
_entity_poly.type
_entity_poly.pdbx_seq_one_letter_code
_entity_poly.pdbx_strand_id
1 'polypeptide(L)'
;ITTGIGMMPLMITRPWAVRELPKILDSFHRISEPIVKETHLKRFIDVLSFFSGFPANGTIGAAMIYCLQEFHKPDASLAIPVGGSPAIVDAFIRALEKKGGELVTKAKVDEILEENGKVV
;
A
#
# COMPACT_ATOMS: atom_id res chain seq x y z
N ILE A 1 -2.17 6.45 2.35
CA ILE A 1 -3.62 6.72 2.19
C ILE A 1 -3.90 7.98 3.01
N THR A 2 -3.80 9.14 2.38
CA THR A 2 -3.78 10.46 3.04
C THR A 2 -5.20 10.96 3.30
N THR A 3 -5.67 10.75 4.52
CA THR A 3 -6.95 11.27 5.02
C THR A 3 -6.89 12.79 5.18
N GLY A 4 -7.77 13.52 4.47
CA GLY A 4 -8.05 14.94 4.72
C GLY A 4 -7.66 15.88 3.57
N ILE A 5 -6.44 16.41 3.56
CA ILE A 5 -6.03 17.52 2.69
C ILE A 5 -5.77 17.06 1.24
N GLY A 6 -5.27 15.84 1.04
CA GLY A 6 -4.96 15.29 -0.29
C GLY A 6 -6.18 15.02 -1.18
N MET A 7 -7.39 15.00 -0.61
CA MET A 7 -8.64 14.72 -1.34
C MET A 7 -9.34 15.99 -1.84
N MET A 8 -8.97 17.18 -1.37
CA MET A 8 -9.59 18.44 -1.76
C MET A 8 -9.62 18.67 -3.29
N PRO A 9 -8.54 18.40 -4.05
CA PRO A 9 -8.56 18.52 -5.51
C PRO A 9 -9.54 17.54 -6.17
N LEU A 10 -9.69 16.33 -5.62
CA LEU A 10 -10.64 15.32 -6.12
C LEU A 10 -12.09 15.75 -5.88
N MET A 11 -12.39 16.37 -4.73
CA MET A 11 -13.74 16.85 -4.41
C MET A 11 -14.21 17.94 -5.36
N ILE A 12 -13.30 18.82 -5.80
CA ILE A 12 -13.60 19.92 -6.74
C ILE A 12 -13.73 19.40 -8.17
N THR A 13 -12.81 18.55 -8.62
CA THR A 13 -12.75 18.09 -10.01
C THR A 13 -13.69 16.93 -10.31
N ARG A 14 -13.99 16.09 -9.31
CA ARG A 14 -14.86 14.90 -9.44
C ARG A 14 -15.78 14.76 -8.21
N PRO A 15 -16.73 15.70 -8.02
CA PRO A 15 -17.61 15.72 -6.83
C PRO A 15 -18.45 14.43 -6.67
N TRP A 16 -18.78 13.75 -7.77
CA TRP A 16 -19.47 12.46 -7.73
C TRP A 16 -18.63 11.36 -7.03
N ALA A 17 -17.30 11.45 -7.05
CA ALA A 17 -16.43 10.45 -6.44
C ALA A 17 -16.55 10.45 -4.92
N VAL A 18 -16.90 11.59 -4.31
CA VAL A 18 -17.11 11.74 -2.86
C VAL A 18 -18.20 10.79 -2.37
N ARG A 19 -19.22 10.55 -3.18
CA ARG A 19 -20.32 9.63 -2.86
C ARG A 19 -19.89 8.17 -2.85
N GLU A 20 -18.84 7.82 -3.60
CA GLU A 20 -18.32 6.44 -3.68
C GLU A 20 -17.23 6.17 -2.62
N LEU A 21 -16.70 7.20 -1.96
CA LEU A 21 -15.68 7.07 -0.91
C LEU A 21 -16.02 6.08 0.19
N PRO A 22 -17.24 6.10 0.79
CA PRO A 22 -17.55 5.16 1.86
C PRO A 22 -17.50 3.71 1.40
N LYS A 23 -17.82 3.44 0.13
CA LYS A 23 -17.80 2.07 -0.42
C LYS A 23 -16.38 1.58 -0.65
N ILE A 24 -15.49 2.42 -1.20
CA ILE A 24 -14.11 2.02 -1.47
C ILE A 24 -13.25 1.96 -0.20
N LEU A 25 -13.61 2.69 0.85
CA LEU A 25 -12.94 2.62 2.15
C LEU A 25 -13.43 1.45 3.01
N ASP A 26 -14.52 0.80 2.63
CA ASP A 26 -15.02 -0.43 3.26
C ASP A 26 -14.21 -1.66 2.80
N SER A 27 -14.58 -2.83 3.31
CA SER A 27 -14.07 -4.13 2.91
C SER A 27 -14.21 -4.37 1.40
N PHE A 28 -13.21 -5.04 0.83
CA PHE A 28 -13.22 -5.40 -0.57
C PHE A 28 -14.35 -6.37 -0.93
N HIS A 29 -14.78 -7.23 0.01
CA HIS A 29 -15.98 -8.07 -0.17
C HIS A 29 -17.23 -7.25 -0.48
N ARG A 30 -17.47 -6.13 0.21
CA ARG A 30 -18.65 -5.27 -0.03
C ARG A 30 -18.71 -4.74 -1.47
N ILE A 31 -17.55 -4.58 -2.10
CA ILE A 31 -17.42 -4.13 -3.48
C ILE A 31 -17.54 -5.29 -4.46
N SER A 32 -16.86 -6.40 -4.19
CA SER A 32 -16.71 -7.51 -5.14
C SER A 32 -17.89 -8.48 -5.15
N GLU A 33 -18.54 -8.73 -4.01
CA GLU A 33 -19.66 -9.67 -3.89
C GLU A 33 -20.85 -9.40 -4.82
N PRO A 34 -21.30 -8.14 -5.03
CA PRO A 34 -22.39 -7.88 -5.99
C PRO A 34 -21.97 -8.08 -7.45
N ILE A 35 -20.68 -8.04 -7.77
CA ILE A 35 -20.14 -8.09 -9.14
C ILE A 35 -19.73 -9.51 -9.52
N VAL A 36 -18.99 -10.18 -8.65
CA VAL A 36 -18.40 -11.50 -8.89
C VAL A 36 -19.37 -12.58 -8.44
N LYS A 37 -19.86 -13.39 -9.36
CA LYS A 37 -20.88 -14.42 -9.07
C LYS A 37 -20.27 -15.81 -8.93
N GLU A 38 -19.20 -16.07 -9.66
CA GLU A 38 -18.55 -17.35 -9.77
C GLU A 38 -17.78 -17.68 -8.48
N THR A 39 -18.07 -18.83 -7.88
CA THR A 39 -17.47 -19.28 -6.61
C THR A 39 -15.94 -19.34 -6.67
N HIS A 40 -15.36 -19.73 -7.82
CA HIS A 40 -13.92 -19.81 -7.96
C HIS A 40 -13.25 -18.41 -7.94
N LEU A 41 -13.88 -17.40 -8.55
CA LEU A 41 -13.38 -16.03 -8.52
C LEU A 41 -13.52 -15.39 -7.13
N LYS A 42 -14.59 -15.71 -6.39
CA LYS A 42 -14.72 -15.29 -4.98
C LYS A 42 -13.58 -15.83 -4.12
N ARG A 43 -13.26 -17.12 -4.27
CA ARG A 43 -12.13 -17.75 -3.56
C ARG A 43 -10.79 -17.16 -3.99
N PHE A 44 -10.63 -16.85 -5.28
CA PHE A 44 -9.43 -16.16 -5.76
C PHE A 44 -9.25 -14.79 -5.10
N ILE A 45 -10.33 -14.02 -4.92
CA ILE A 45 -10.32 -12.75 -4.19
C ILE A 45 -9.91 -12.94 -2.71
N ASP A 46 -10.39 -14.01 -2.07
CA ASP A 46 -10.00 -14.32 -0.69
C ASP A 46 -8.49 -14.62 -0.59
N VAL A 47 -7.96 -15.41 -1.52
CA VAL A 47 -6.51 -15.70 -1.61
C VAL A 47 -5.71 -14.43 -1.91
N LEU A 48 -6.20 -13.57 -2.82
CA LEU A 48 -5.54 -12.31 -3.11
C LEU A 48 -5.49 -11.39 -1.89
N SER A 49 -6.58 -11.32 -1.15
CA SER A 49 -6.67 -10.52 0.07
C SER A 49 -5.75 -11.06 1.16
N PHE A 50 -5.62 -12.38 1.26
CA PHE A 50 -4.70 -13.02 2.19
C PHE A 50 -3.24 -12.60 1.98
N PHE A 51 -2.80 -12.25 0.75
CA PHE A 51 -1.44 -11.70 0.54
C PHE A 51 -1.19 -10.38 1.27
N SER A 52 -2.26 -9.63 1.60
CA SER A 52 -2.17 -8.42 2.43
C SER A 52 -2.16 -8.70 3.94
N GLY A 53 -2.27 -9.98 4.34
CA GLY A 53 -2.30 -10.40 5.75
C GLY A 53 -3.69 -10.41 6.38
N PHE A 54 -4.76 -10.17 5.60
CA PHE A 54 -6.14 -10.14 6.09
C PHE A 54 -7.09 -10.95 5.19
N PRO A 55 -8.18 -11.50 5.73
CA PRO A 55 -9.28 -11.99 4.90
C PRO A 55 -9.91 -10.82 4.11
N ALA A 56 -10.58 -11.11 2.98
CA ALA A 56 -11.14 -10.09 2.09
C ALA A 56 -12.22 -9.19 2.72
N ASN A 57 -12.89 -9.66 3.78
CA ASN A 57 -13.80 -8.84 4.59
C ASN A 57 -13.08 -7.87 5.55
N GLY A 58 -11.76 -8.02 5.73
CA GLY A 58 -10.89 -7.12 6.49
C GLY A 58 -9.96 -6.27 5.63
N THR A 59 -9.80 -6.59 4.34
CA THR A 59 -8.96 -5.83 3.41
C THR A 59 -9.71 -4.61 2.88
N ILE A 60 -9.10 -3.42 2.99
CA ILE A 60 -9.66 -2.16 2.46
C ILE A 60 -9.82 -2.25 0.93
N GLY A 61 -11.03 -1.98 0.45
CA GLY A 61 -11.39 -2.10 -0.97
C GLY A 61 -10.54 -1.23 -1.89
N ALA A 62 -10.23 0.00 -1.48
CA ALA A 62 -9.39 0.92 -2.24
C ALA A 62 -7.98 0.37 -2.46
N ALA A 63 -7.41 -0.32 -1.46
CA ALA A 63 -6.10 -0.94 -1.59
C ALA A 63 -6.13 -2.09 -2.60
N MET A 64 -7.15 -2.95 -2.53
CA MET A 64 -7.27 -4.10 -3.43
C MET A 64 -7.62 -3.69 -4.87
N ILE A 65 -8.48 -2.68 -5.07
CA ILE A 65 -8.78 -2.11 -6.40
C ILE A 65 -7.49 -1.59 -7.03
N TYR A 66 -6.66 -0.87 -6.26
CA TYR A 66 -5.37 -0.38 -6.73
C TYR A 66 -4.44 -1.53 -7.13
N CYS A 67 -4.27 -2.54 -6.25
CA CYS A 67 -3.44 -3.71 -6.57
C CYS A 67 -3.90 -4.44 -7.83
N LEU A 68 -5.21 -4.70 -7.96
CA LEU A 68 -5.77 -5.35 -9.15
C LEU A 68 -5.51 -4.52 -10.42
N GLN A 69 -5.65 -3.20 -10.35
CA GLN A 69 -5.34 -2.33 -11.49
C GLN A 69 -3.86 -2.45 -11.89
N GLU A 70 -2.94 -2.46 -10.92
CA GLU A 70 -1.51 -2.60 -11.19
C GLU A 70 -1.16 -3.97 -11.79
N PHE A 71 -1.81 -5.05 -11.35
CA PHE A 71 -1.57 -6.41 -11.88
C PHE A 71 -1.98 -6.60 -13.34
N HIS A 72 -2.91 -5.78 -13.86
CA HIS A 72 -3.41 -5.91 -15.23
C HIS A 72 -2.79 -4.90 -16.20
N LYS A 73 -1.74 -4.18 -15.78
CA LYS A 73 -0.99 -3.32 -16.72
C LYS A 73 -0.25 -4.18 -17.76
N PRO A 74 -0.10 -3.72 -19.02
CA PRO A 74 0.53 -4.50 -20.08
C PRO A 74 1.97 -4.97 -19.78
N ASP A 75 2.68 -4.20 -18.96
CA ASP A 75 4.06 -4.42 -18.53
C ASP A 75 4.17 -5.02 -17.12
N ALA A 76 3.03 -5.38 -16.50
CA ALA A 76 3.02 -5.99 -15.17
C ALA A 76 3.74 -7.34 -15.21
N SER A 77 4.74 -7.48 -14.34
CA SER A 77 5.49 -8.72 -14.18
C SER A 77 5.89 -8.91 -12.73
N LEU A 78 5.92 -10.16 -12.28
CA LEU A 78 6.47 -10.52 -10.99
C LEU A 78 8.01 -10.53 -11.09
N ALA A 79 8.63 -9.48 -10.61
CA ALA A 79 10.08 -9.38 -10.54
C ALA A 79 10.60 -9.88 -9.19
N ILE A 80 11.58 -10.78 -9.23
CA ILE A 80 12.32 -11.24 -8.04
C ILE A 80 13.75 -10.72 -8.19
N PRO A 81 14.29 -9.97 -7.22
CA PRO A 81 15.65 -9.46 -7.28
C PRO A 81 16.64 -10.63 -7.35
N VAL A 82 17.60 -10.54 -8.27
CA VAL A 82 18.74 -11.46 -8.31
C VAL A 82 19.53 -11.30 -7.00
N GLY A 83 19.71 -12.40 -6.26
CA GLY A 83 20.29 -12.36 -4.91
C GLY A 83 19.28 -12.13 -3.78
N GLY A 84 17.97 -12.08 -4.08
CA GLY A 84 16.90 -11.96 -3.10
C GLY A 84 16.80 -10.57 -2.46
N SER A 85 16.04 -10.47 -1.37
CA SER A 85 15.87 -9.22 -0.61
C SER A 85 17.18 -8.55 -0.15
N PRO A 86 18.25 -9.29 0.23
CA PRO A 86 19.52 -8.67 0.60
C PRO A 86 20.12 -7.79 -0.50
N ALA A 87 19.97 -8.17 -1.78
CA ALA A 87 20.49 -7.38 -2.89
C ALA A 87 19.86 -5.98 -2.98
N ILE A 88 18.59 -5.84 -2.56
CA ILE A 88 17.89 -4.56 -2.47
C ILE A 88 18.47 -3.73 -1.31
N VAL A 89 18.67 -4.35 -0.15
CA VAL A 89 19.25 -3.68 1.02
C VAL A 89 20.65 -3.17 0.71
N ASP A 90 21.49 -3.98 0.08
CA ASP A 90 22.84 -3.58 -0.33
C ASP A 90 22.82 -2.40 -1.31
N ALA A 91 21.85 -2.37 -2.22
CA ALA A 91 21.68 -1.25 -3.14
C ALA A 91 21.35 0.06 -2.39
N PHE A 92 20.53 0.00 -1.34
CA PHE A 92 20.24 1.17 -0.51
C PHE A 92 21.45 1.62 0.31
N ILE A 93 22.21 0.69 0.90
CA ILE A 93 23.43 1.02 1.66
C ILE A 93 24.42 1.75 0.75
N ARG A 94 24.69 1.23 -0.45
CA ARG A 94 25.58 1.89 -1.42
C ARG A 94 25.10 3.30 -1.79
N ALA A 95 23.79 3.47 -1.98
CA ALA A 95 23.21 4.77 -2.31
C ALA A 95 23.33 5.78 -1.15
N LEU A 96 23.12 5.31 0.09
CA LEU A 96 23.27 6.07 1.32
C LEU A 96 24.72 6.56 1.50
N GLU A 97 25.68 5.63 1.44
CA GLU A 97 27.11 5.92 1.60
C GLU A 97 27.62 6.88 0.51
N LYS A 98 27.17 6.70 -0.74
CA LYS A 98 27.50 7.62 -1.85
C LYS A 98 27.03 9.06 -1.60
N LYS A 99 26.01 9.25 -0.76
CA LYS A 99 25.50 10.57 -0.37
C LYS A 99 26.10 11.07 0.96
N GLY A 100 27.10 10.37 1.49
CA GLY A 100 27.75 10.70 2.77
C GLY A 100 26.95 10.29 4.00
N GLY A 101 25.91 9.45 3.84
CA GLY A 101 25.17 8.87 4.96
C GLY A 101 25.88 7.64 5.53
N GLU A 102 25.52 7.27 6.75
CA GLU A 102 26.09 6.13 7.48
C GLU A 102 24.97 5.18 7.94
N LEU A 103 25.21 3.87 7.87
CA LEU A 103 24.34 2.85 8.44
C LEU A 103 24.85 2.44 9.82
N VAL A 104 24.10 2.77 10.86
CA VAL A 104 24.37 2.30 12.23
C VAL A 104 23.40 1.17 12.56
N THR A 105 23.92 -0.04 12.76
CA THR A 105 23.12 -1.22 13.16
C THR A 105 23.18 -1.44 14.66
N LYS A 106 22.23 -2.22 15.20
CA LYS A 106 22.11 -2.48 16.65
C LYS A 106 21.95 -1.23 17.52
N ALA A 107 21.61 -0.09 16.92
CA ALA A 107 21.30 1.16 17.61
C ALA A 107 19.78 1.23 17.80
N LYS A 108 19.29 0.74 18.94
CA LYS A 108 17.89 0.92 19.33
C LYS A 108 17.67 2.39 19.71
N VAL A 109 16.63 3.01 19.16
CA VAL A 109 16.19 4.35 19.58
C VAL A 109 15.40 4.20 20.88
N ASP A 110 15.86 4.84 21.96
CA ASP A 110 15.20 4.79 23.26
C ASP A 110 14.24 5.96 23.47
N GLU A 111 14.60 7.15 23.02
CA GLU A 111 13.78 8.36 23.14
C GLU A 111 13.95 9.26 21.90
N ILE A 112 12.90 10.00 21.56
CA ILE A 112 12.93 11.08 20.59
C ILE A 112 12.84 12.39 21.39
N LEU A 113 13.87 13.22 21.33
CA LEU A 113 13.95 14.47 22.09
C LEU A 113 13.24 15.60 21.35
N GLU A 114 12.63 16.52 22.08
CA GLU A 114 11.96 17.70 21.52
C GLU A 114 12.37 18.97 22.25
N GLU A 115 12.77 20.00 21.50
CA GLU A 115 13.05 21.34 22.00
C GLU A 115 12.27 22.39 21.19
N ASN A 116 11.54 23.26 21.87
CA ASN A 116 10.78 24.36 21.25
C ASN A 116 9.84 23.92 20.10
N GLY A 117 9.19 22.77 20.22
CA GLY A 117 8.27 22.27 19.18
C GLY A 117 8.95 21.51 18.04
N LYS A 118 10.24 21.19 18.15
CA LYS A 118 11.01 20.50 17.10
C LYS A 118 11.76 19.30 17.66
N VAL A 119 11.72 18.20 16.91
CA VAL A 119 12.55 17.02 17.18
C VAL A 119 14.02 17.40 16.99
N VAL A 120 14.86 17.04 17.96
CA VAL A 120 16.31 17.29 17.98
C VAL A 120 17.10 15.99 18.16
#